data_AF-A0A7C4KMC3-F1
#
_entry.id   AF-A0A7C4KMC3-F1
#
_cell.length_a   1.000
_cell.length_b   1.000
_cell.length_c   1.000
_cell.angle_alpha   90.00
_cell.angle_beta   90.00
_cell.angle_gamma   90.00
#
_symmetry.space_group_name_H-M   'P 1'
#
loop_
_entity.id
_entity.type
_entity.pdbx_description
1 polymer ?
#
loop_
_entity_poly.entity_id
_entity_poly.type
_entity_poly.pdbx_seq_one_letter_code
_entity_poly.pdbx_strand_id
1 'polypeptide(L)'
;MCSLFHGRFAAVLLLAVLGLAAACRTARPFPVVDATQPGWQTQRFPALWRPPGGNAPEIAGDLWLTRHEDGRTLVHFTKTPMPTLMAWRAPDEWQIECQPRTHRAYGHGTPPARYLLLWVPEALAGRPLPAGVMVENTVGESGALRLRHRHSGETFTLFRTP
;
A
#
# COMPACT_ATOMS: atom_id res chain seq x y z
N MET A 1 -36.56 2.86 -49.14
CA MET A 1 -35.12 2.72 -48.80
C MET A 1 -34.78 3.61 -47.61
N CYS A 2 -35.29 3.36 -46.39
CA CYS A 2 -34.95 4.16 -45.18
C CYS A 2 -34.62 3.33 -43.93
N SER A 3 -34.84 2.00 -43.95
CA SER A 3 -34.61 1.14 -42.77
C SER A 3 -33.15 0.70 -42.58
N LEU A 4 -32.34 0.72 -43.66
CA LEU A 4 -30.94 0.26 -43.63
C LEU A 4 -29.99 1.25 -42.94
N PHE A 5 -30.35 2.53 -42.83
CA PHE A 5 -29.49 3.55 -42.22
C PHE A 5 -29.57 3.54 -40.68
N HIS A 6 -30.76 3.27 -40.12
CA HIS A 6 -30.98 3.24 -38.67
C HIS A 6 -30.26 2.06 -37.98
N GLY A 7 -30.24 0.88 -38.62
CA GLY A 7 -29.57 -0.30 -38.07
C GLY A 7 -28.04 -0.17 -37.99
N ARG A 8 -27.43 0.56 -38.93
CA ARG A 8 -25.97 0.77 -38.95
C ARG A 8 -25.52 1.78 -37.89
N PHE A 9 -26.31 2.83 -37.64
CA PHE A 9 -26.03 3.78 -36.56
C PHE A 9 -26.21 3.16 -35.17
N ALA A 10 -27.24 2.35 -34.97
CA ALA A 10 -27.46 1.64 -33.70
C ALA A 10 -26.32 0.66 -33.39
N ALA A 11 -25.81 -0.06 -34.39
CA ALA A 11 -24.69 -0.99 -34.22
C ALA A 11 -23.37 -0.28 -33.87
N VAL A 12 -23.07 0.85 -34.50
CA VAL A 12 -21.87 1.65 -34.19
C VAL A 12 -21.94 2.25 -32.79
N LEU A 13 -23.11 2.72 -32.37
CA LEU A 13 -23.31 3.28 -31.02
C LEU A 13 -23.19 2.20 -29.93
N LEU A 14 -23.71 0.99 -30.19
CA LEU A 14 -23.58 -0.16 -29.29
C LEU A 14 -22.11 -0.63 -29.17
N LEU A 15 -21.37 -0.69 -30.28
CA LEU A 15 -19.93 -1.00 -30.30
C LEU A 15 -19.09 0.05 -29.57
N ALA A 16 -19.44 1.34 -29.69
CA ALA A 16 -18.78 2.42 -28.97
C ALA A 16 -19.03 2.33 -27.45
N VAL A 17 -20.25 2.02 -27.03
CA VAL A 17 -20.60 1.81 -25.60
C VAL A 17 -19.89 0.58 -25.04
N LEU A 18 -19.81 -0.53 -25.78
CA LEU A 18 -19.02 -1.71 -25.37
C LEU A 18 -17.52 -1.40 -25.27
N GLY A 19 -16.97 -0.61 -26.20
CA GLY A 19 -15.57 -0.19 -26.17
C GLY A 19 -15.22 0.69 -24.95
N LEU A 20 -16.14 1.57 -24.55
CA LEU A 20 -16.01 2.39 -23.33
C LEU A 20 -16.18 1.58 -22.04
N ALA A 21 -17.02 0.53 -22.05
CA ALA A 21 -17.18 -0.39 -20.93
C ALA A 21 -16.01 -1.39 -20.80
N ALA A 22 -15.24 -1.59 -21.87
CA ALA A 22 -14.06 -2.46 -21.92
C ALA A 22 -12.76 -1.78 -21.45
N ALA A 23 -12.83 -0.63 -20.77
CA ALA A 23 -11.77 -0.17 -19.87
C ALA A 23 -11.68 -1.11 -18.65
N CYS A 24 -11.50 -2.40 -18.92
CA CYS A 24 -11.14 -3.43 -17.99
C CYS A 24 -9.89 -2.97 -17.27
N ARG A 25 -10.06 -2.66 -15.97
CA ARG A 25 -8.97 -2.49 -15.03
C ARG A 25 -8.20 -3.81 -14.96
N THR A 26 -7.29 -4.05 -15.90
CA THR A 26 -6.33 -5.16 -15.81
C THR A 26 -5.62 -5.04 -14.48
N ALA A 27 -5.67 -6.10 -13.68
CA ALA A 27 -5.02 -6.12 -12.38
C ALA A 27 -3.52 -5.89 -12.57
N ARG A 28 -3.02 -4.74 -12.11
CA ARG A 28 -1.60 -4.40 -12.24
C ARG A 28 -0.79 -5.36 -11.38
N PRO A 29 0.24 -6.03 -11.95
CA PRO A 29 1.13 -6.86 -11.14
C PRO A 29 1.82 -5.99 -10.09
N PHE A 30 2.07 -6.55 -8.91
CA PHE A 30 2.88 -5.86 -7.91
C PHE A 30 4.30 -5.67 -8.48
N PRO A 31 4.91 -4.49 -8.33
CA PRO A 31 6.23 -4.23 -8.88
C PRO A 31 7.27 -5.24 -8.39
N VAL A 32 8.02 -5.81 -9.33
CA VAL A 32 9.19 -6.65 -9.01
C VAL A 32 10.35 -5.70 -8.71
N VAL A 33 10.76 -5.65 -7.46
CA VAL A 33 11.85 -4.78 -6.99
C VAL A 33 13.08 -5.64 -6.74
N ASP A 34 14.15 -5.37 -7.48
CA ASP A 34 15.49 -5.89 -7.17
C ASP A 34 16.22 -4.89 -6.26
N ALA A 35 16.17 -5.16 -4.96
CA ALA A 35 16.80 -4.33 -3.94
C ALA A 35 18.34 -4.43 -3.92
N THR A 36 18.95 -5.27 -4.79
CA THR A 36 20.40 -5.37 -4.93
C THR A 36 20.97 -4.38 -5.95
N GLN A 37 20.12 -3.77 -6.77
CA GLN A 37 20.52 -2.72 -7.71
C GLN A 37 21.05 -1.47 -6.96
N PRO A 38 21.95 -0.69 -7.57
CA PRO A 38 22.42 0.57 -7.00
C PRO A 38 21.28 1.54 -6.66
N GLY A 39 21.49 2.39 -5.65
CA GLY A 39 20.53 3.39 -5.20
C GLY A 39 19.50 2.90 -4.19
N TRP A 40 19.41 1.59 -3.94
CA TRP A 40 18.54 1.03 -2.90
C TRP A 40 19.23 0.95 -1.53
N GLN A 41 18.49 1.34 -0.50
CA GLN A 41 18.86 1.19 0.91
C GLN A 41 17.78 0.41 1.62
N THR A 42 18.16 -0.67 2.32
CA THR A 42 17.22 -1.53 3.04
C THR A 42 17.49 -1.48 4.54
N GLN A 43 16.41 -1.28 5.31
CA GLN A 43 16.41 -1.29 6.77
C GLN A 43 15.39 -2.32 7.26
N ARG A 44 15.72 -3.00 8.34
CA ARG A 44 14.84 -3.98 9.00
C ARG A 44 14.45 -3.48 10.38
N PHE A 45 13.19 -3.66 10.72
CA PHE A 45 12.63 -3.33 12.02
C PHE A 45 11.87 -4.53 12.57
N PRO A 46 12.14 -4.98 13.80
CA PRO A 46 11.16 -5.74 14.54
C PRO A 46 9.88 -4.92 14.63
N ALA A 47 8.73 -5.55 14.40
CA ALA A 47 7.46 -4.86 14.29
C ALA A 47 6.30 -5.63 14.92
N LEU A 48 5.33 -4.88 15.45
CA LEU A 48 4.02 -5.38 15.85
C LEU A 48 2.97 -4.75 14.95
N TRP A 49 2.14 -5.59 14.32
CA TRP A 49 1.01 -5.15 13.52
C TRP A 49 -0.30 -5.57 14.16
N ARG A 50 -1.21 -4.61 14.35
CA ARG A 50 -2.60 -4.89 14.73
C ARG A 50 -3.50 -4.62 13.54
N PRO A 51 -4.21 -5.62 13.01
CA PRO A 51 -5.11 -5.43 11.89
C PRO A 51 -6.25 -4.45 12.21
N PRO A 52 -6.86 -3.83 11.18
CA PRO A 52 -8.05 -3.00 11.38
C PRO A 52 -9.20 -3.80 12.00
N GLY A 53 -10.04 -3.12 12.78
CA GLY A 53 -11.23 -3.72 13.40
C GLY A 53 -11.08 -4.13 14.87
N GLY A 54 -9.89 -3.91 15.48
CA GLY A 54 -9.67 -3.94 16.94
C GLY A 54 -9.73 -5.31 17.63
N ASN A 55 -10.44 -6.28 17.06
CA ASN A 55 -10.66 -7.61 17.65
C ASN A 55 -9.63 -8.66 17.20
N ALA A 56 -8.85 -8.36 16.16
CA ALA A 56 -7.80 -9.25 15.69
C ALA A 56 -6.58 -9.18 16.63
N PRO A 57 -5.91 -10.31 16.90
CA PRO A 57 -4.71 -10.33 17.71
C PRO A 57 -3.60 -9.49 17.07
N GLU A 58 -2.74 -8.93 17.90
CA GLU A 58 -1.51 -8.29 17.44
C GLU A 58 -0.51 -9.34 16.95
N ILE A 59 0.11 -9.07 15.82
CA ILE A 59 0.99 -9.99 15.10
C ILE A 59 2.41 -9.42 15.17
N ALA A 60 3.30 -10.15 15.84
CA ALA A 60 4.73 -9.84 15.85
C ALA A 60 5.39 -10.36 14.58
N GLY A 61 6.23 -9.55 13.95
CA GLY A 61 6.94 -9.89 12.72
C GLY A 61 8.10 -8.94 12.43
N ASP A 62 8.54 -8.96 11.19
CA ASP A 62 9.61 -8.11 10.67
C ASP A 62 9.06 -7.19 9.60
N LEU A 63 9.39 -5.90 9.70
CA LEU A 63 9.16 -4.92 8.66
C LEU A 63 10.48 -4.59 7.95
N TRP A 64 10.49 -4.79 6.65
CA TRP A 64 11.55 -4.37 5.75
C TRP A 64 11.12 -3.08 5.07
N LEU A 65 11.96 -2.06 5.17
CA LEU A 65 11.82 -0.80 4.44
C LEU A 65 12.98 -0.69 3.46
N THR A 66 12.65 -0.67 2.17
CA THR A 66 13.59 -0.49 1.08
C THR A 66 13.28 0.84 0.40
N ARG A 67 14.26 1.75 0.33
CA ARG A 67 14.12 3.10 -0.23
C ARG A 67 15.12 3.29 -1.35
N HIS A 68 14.67 3.87 -2.45
CA HIS A 68 15.53 4.29 -3.55
C HIS A 68 15.73 5.80 -3.50
N GLU A 69 16.86 6.28 -4.03
CA GLU A 69 17.21 7.70 -4.06
C GLU A 69 16.25 8.57 -4.88
N ASP A 70 15.55 7.98 -5.85
CA ASP A 70 14.51 8.66 -6.66
C ASP A 70 13.13 8.77 -5.97
N GLY A 71 13.04 8.40 -4.70
CA GLY A 71 11.81 8.49 -3.91
C GLY A 71 10.90 7.26 -3.98
N ARG A 72 11.29 6.20 -4.71
CA ARG A 72 10.58 4.91 -4.63
C ARG A 72 10.80 4.24 -3.28
N THR A 73 9.75 3.61 -2.74
CA THR A 73 9.81 2.87 -1.48
C THR A 73 9.02 1.57 -1.56
N LEU A 74 9.58 0.51 -1.00
CA LEU A 74 8.93 -0.76 -0.74
C LEU A 74 8.92 -1.02 0.77
N VAL A 75 7.75 -1.31 1.30
CA VAL A 75 7.57 -1.72 2.69
C VAL A 75 6.99 -3.13 2.70
N HIS A 76 7.65 -4.05 3.40
CA HIS A 76 7.21 -5.44 3.49
C HIS A 76 7.18 -5.88 4.94
N PHE A 77 5.98 -6.12 5.47
CA PHE A 77 5.79 -6.77 6.76
C PHE A 77 5.58 -8.28 6.55
N THR A 78 6.36 -9.09 7.26
CA THR A 78 6.28 -10.55 7.20
C THR A 78 6.34 -11.18 8.58
N LYS A 79 5.58 -12.26 8.76
CA LYS A 79 5.69 -13.15 9.91
C LYS A 79 5.39 -14.56 9.45
N THR A 80 6.38 -15.45 9.38
CA THR A 80 6.12 -16.86 9.03
C THR A 80 5.29 -17.55 10.13
N PRO A 81 4.24 -18.34 9.81
CA PRO A 81 3.62 -18.63 8.51
C PRO A 81 2.38 -17.75 8.18
N MET A 82 2.25 -16.60 8.83
CA MET A 82 1.14 -15.65 8.72
C MET A 82 1.19 -14.80 7.44
N PRO A 83 0.08 -14.10 7.12
CA PRO A 83 -0.02 -13.20 5.98
C PRO A 83 1.11 -12.16 5.86
N THR A 84 1.59 -11.97 4.64
CA THR A 84 2.52 -10.89 4.27
C THR A 84 1.73 -9.65 3.84
N LEU A 85 2.19 -8.47 4.26
CA LEU A 85 1.71 -7.18 3.76
C LEU A 85 2.84 -6.48 3.00
N MET A 86 2.54 -6.02 1.79
CA MET A 86 3.48 -5.30 0.94
C MET A 86 2.87 -3.98 0.50
N ALA A 87 3.65 -2.91 0.58
CA ALA A 87 3.28 -1.59 0.10
C ALA A 87 4.40 -1.03 -0.77
N TRP A 88 4.04 -0.65 -1.98
CA TRP A 88 4.90 0.03 -2.94
C TRP A 88 4.44 1.47 -3.11
N ARG A 89 5.41 2.38 -3.23
CA ARG A 89 5.16 3.77 -3.56
C ARG A 89 6.26 4.27 -4.49
N ALA A 90 5.86 4.94 -5.55
CA ALA A 90 6.71 5.78 -6.38
C ALA A 90 6.20 7.24 -6.30
N PRO A 91 6.87 8.21 -6.94
CA PRO A 91 6.44 9.61 -6.90
C PRO A 91 4.99 9.84 -7.36
N ASP A 92 4.50 9.06 -8.32
CA ASP A 92 3.21 9.24 -8.99
C ASP A 92 2.23 8.07 -8.80
N GLU A 93 2.65 7.00 -8.12
CA GLU A 93 1.85 5.79 -7.96
C GLU A 93 2.06 5.09 -6.62
N TRP A 94 1.07 4.30 -6.22
CA TRP A 94 1.13 3.47 -5.03
C TRP A 94 0.38 2.16 -5.25
N GLN A 95 0.80 1.13 -4.51
CA GLN A 95 0.17 -0.18 -4.53
C GLN A 95 0.32 -0.86 -3.17
N ILE A 96 -0.68 -1.64 -2.78
CA ILE A 96 -0.67 -2.47 -1.57
C ILE A 96 -1.17 -3.87 -1.91
N GLU A 97 -0.58 -4.87 -1.28
CA GLU A 97 -0.94 -6.27 -1.41
C GLU A 97 -0.92 -6.96 -0.04
N CYS A 98 -1.96 -7.76 0.23
CA CYS A 98 -2.04 -8.65 1.39
C CYS A 98 -2.20 -10.09 0.91
N GLN A 99 -1.25 -10.95 1.26
CA GLN A 99 -1.27 -12.38 0.96
C GLN A 99 -1.46 -13.17 2.25
N PRO A 100 -2.25 -14.26 2.28
CA PRO A 100 -2.83 -14.95 1.13
C PRO A 100 -4.21 -14.41 0.73
N ARG A 101 -4.73 -13.38 1.42
CA ARG A 101 -6.11 -12.90 1.26
C ARG A 101 -6.40 -12.19 -0.09
N THR A 102 -5.45 -12.24 -1.03
CA THR A 102 -5.46 -11.65 -2.39
C THR A 102 -6.02 -10.24 -2.47
N HIS A 103 -5.98 -9.48 -1.38
CA HIS A 103 -6.47 -8.11 -1.37
C HIS A 103 -5.38 -7.23 -1.94
N ARG A 104 -5.71 -6.55 -3.05
CA ARG A 104 -4.82 -5.63 -3.75
C ARG A 104 -5.53 -4.30 -3.96
N ALA A 105 -4.81 -3.21 -3.77
CA ALA A 105 -5.27 -1.89 -4.16
C ALA A 105 -4.11 -1.10 -4.75
N TYR A 106 -4.40 -0.23 -5.72
CA TYR A 106 -3.42 0.62 -6.38
C TYR A 106 -4.06 1.94 -6.77
N GLY A 107 -3.23 2.93 -7.06
CA GLY A 107 -3.68 4.22 -7.56
C GLY A 107 -2.52 5.15 -7.87
N HIS A 108 -2.87 6.35 -8.34
CA HIS A 108 -1.92 7.42 -8.62
C HIS A 108 -1.95 8.49 -7.53
N GLY A 109 -0.88 9.29 -7.47
CA GLY A 109 -0.75 10.42 -6.56
C GLY A 109 -0.67 10.03 -5.09
N THR A 110 -1.32 10.80 -4.21
CA THR A 110 -1.23 10.60 -2.77
C THR A 110 -2.00 9.33 -2.34
N PRO A 111 -1.36 8.41 -1.60
CA PRO A 111 -2.03 7.20 -1.12
C PRO A 111 -3.12 7.54 -0.09
N PRO A 112 -4.22 6.78 -0.04
CA PRO A 112 -5.23 6.95 1.00
C PRO A 112 -4.69 6.71 2.42
N ALA A 113 -5.16 7.49 3.40
CA ALA A 113 -4.77 7.37 4.81
C ALA A 113 -5.08 5.98 5.43
N ARG A 114 -6.09 5.28 4.89
CA ARG A 114 -6.53 3.95 5.36
C ARG A 114 -5.50 2.82 5.15
N TYR A 115 -4.47 3.05 4.35
CA TYR A 115 -3.41 2.07 4.10
C TYR A 115 -2.16 2.46 4.88
N LEU A 116 -2.15 2.13 6.17
CA LEU A 116 -1.15 2.63 7.12
C LEU A 116 0.29 2.27 6.71
N LEU A 117 0.49 1.11 6.08
CA LEU A 117 1.79 0.62 5.62
C LEU A 117 2.47 1.57 4.59
N LEU A 118 1.68 2.28 3.76
CA LEU A 118 2.19 3.25 2.78
C LEU A 118 2.79 4.51 3.41
N TRP A 119 2.53 4.73 4.70
CA TRP A 119 2.93 5.93 5.45
C TRP A 119 4.05 5.67 6.47
N VAL A 120 4.52 4.42 6.56
CA VAL A 120 5.68 4.03 7.39
C VAL A 120 6.94 4.83 7.03
N PRO A 121 7.32 5.02 5.74
CA PRO A 121 8.51 5.78 5.39
C PRO A 121 8.44 7.23 5.86
N GLU A 122 7.28 7.88 5.75
CA GLU A 122 7.05 9.26 6.21
C GLU A 122 7.15 9.38 7.72
N ALA A 123 6.53 8.46 8.46
CA ALA A 123 6.57 8.48 9.92
C ALA A 123 7.99 8.29 10.45
N LEU A 124 8.76 7.36 9.86
CA LEU A 124 10.17 7.16 10.22
C LEU A 124 11.04 8.38 9.90
N ALA A 125 10.71 9.11 8.84
CA ALA A 125 11.40 10.32 8.43
C ALA A 125 10.91 11.59 9.17
N GLY A 126 9.92 11.49 10.07
CA GLY A 126 9.32 12.64 10.74
C GLY A 126 8.58 13.60 9.79
N ARG A 127 8.14 13.12 8.63
CA ARG A 127 7.42 13.91 7.62
C ARG A 127 5.93 14.02 7.96
N PRO A 128 5.21 15.02 7.39
CA PRO A 128 3.76 15.14 7.57
C PRO A 128 3.00 13.90 7.13
N LEU A 129 1.99 13.53 7.92
CA LEU A 129 1.11 12.39 7.69
C LEU A 129 -0.32 12.87 7.37
N PRO A 130 -1.11 12.09 6.63
CA PRO A 130 -2.47 12.49 6.30
C PRO A 130 -3.35 12.52 7.56
N ALA A 131 -4.44 13.28 7.48
CA ALA A 131 -5.42 13.34 8.55
C ALA A 131 -5.90 11.93 8.95
N GLY A 132 -5.95 11.67 10.26
CA GLY A 132 -6.37 10.38 10.82
C GLY A 132 -5.23 9.38 11.02
N VAL A 133 -4.02 9.63 10.52
CA VAL A 133 -2.82 8.87 10.90
C VAL A 133 -2.11 9.61 12.03
N MET A 134 -1.83 8.90 13.12
CA MET A 134 -1.20 9.45 14.33
C MET A 134 0.10 8.70 14.59
N VAL A 135 1.10 9.43 15.06
CA VAL A 135 2.37 8.88 15.53
C VAL A 135 2.48 9.09 17.03
N GLU A 136 2.76 8.01 17.72
CA GLU A 136 3.08 7.99 19.14
C GLU A 136 4.54 7.53 19.26
N ASN A 137 5.41 8.42 19.76
CA ASN A 137 6.75 8.02 20.17
C ASN A 137 6.63 7.46 21.58
N THR A 138 6.90 6.17 21.75
CA THR A 138 6.88 5.57 23.08
C THR A 138 8.20 5.94 23.76
N VAL A 139 8.15 6.98 24.61
CA VAL A 139 9.29 7.40 25.44
C VAL A 139 9.50 6.33 26.52
N GLY A 140 10.53 5.51 26.34
CA GLY A 140 10.94 4.40 27.20
C GLY A 140 12.16 3.65 26.61
N GLU A 141 12.70 2.66 27.34
CA GLU A 141 13.98 1.96 27.01
C GLU A 141 14.06 1.33 25.60
N SER A 142 12.92 1.14 24.91
CA SER A 142 12.85 0.48 23.60
C SER A 142 12.85 1.42 22.38
N GLY A 143 12.70 2.74 22.55
CA GLY A 143 12.78 3.70 21.45
C GLY A 143 11.82 3.43 20.28
N ALA A 144 10.62 2.93 20.57
CA ALA A 144 9.67 2.44 19.56
C ALA A 144 8.83 3.57 18.94
N LEU A 145 8.61 3.48 17.63
CA LEU A 145 7.72 4.36 16.86
C LEU A 145 6.40 3.63 16.60
N ARG A 146 5.28 4.20 17.05
CA ARG A 146 3.96 3.62 16.80
C ARG A 146 3.13 4.50 15.87
N LEU A 147 2.71 3.92 14.76
CA LEU A 147 1.73 4.49 13.83
C LEU A 147 0.36 3.92 14.14
N ARG A 148 -0.67 4.77 14.12
CA ARG A 148 -2.07 4.37 14.33
C ARG A 148 -3.00 5.08 13.36
N HIS A 149 -3.90 4.33 12.75
CA HIS A 149 -5.03 4.92 12.03
C HIS A 149 -6.24 5.07 12.97
N ARG A 150 -6.71 6.31 13.14
CA ARG A 150 -7.73 6.69 14.14
C ARG A 150 -9.03 5.92 13.98
N HIS A 151 -9.52 5.76 12.75
CA HIS A 151 -10.85 5.21 12.51
C HIS A 151 -10.86 3.67 12.51
N SER A 152 -9.88 3.02 11.87
CA SER A 152 -9.85 1.55 11.78
C SER A 152 -9.25 0.89 13.02
N GLY A 153 -8.52 1.65 13.84
CA GLY A 153 -7.76 1.12 14.97
C GLY A 153 -6.53 0.32 14.56
N GLU A 154 -6.20 0.27 13.28
CA GLU A 154 -4.99 -0.38 12.78
C GLU A 154 -3.74 0.29 13.37
N THR A 155 -2.75 -0.52 13.77
CA THR A 155 -1.47 -0.01 14.29
C THR A 155 -0.27 -0.76 13.74
N PHE A 156 0.83 -0.02 13.53
CA PHE A 156 2.17 -0.56 13.36
C PHE A 156 3.08 0.01 14.44
N THR A 157 3.72 -0.84 15.23
CA THR A 157 4.77 -0.45 16.17
C THR A 157 6.10 -0.96 15.63
N LEU A 158 7.07 -0.08 15.47
CA LEU A 158 8.40 -0.36 14.93
C LEU A 158 9.44 -0.15 16.02
N PHE A 159 10.28 -1.15 16.23
CA PHE A 159 11.35 -1.09 17.21
C PHE A 159 12.68 -0.81 16.50
N ARG A 160 13.49 0.07 17.08
CA ARG A 160 14.85 0.27 16.59
C ARG A 160 15.70 -0.90 17.07
N THR A 161 16.42 -1.52 16.15
CA THR A 161 17.50 -2.43 16.51
C THR A 161 18.70 -1.57 16.93
N PRO A 162 19.37 -1.87 18.06
CA PRO A 162 20.55 -1.13 18.52
C PRO A 162 21.71 -1.14 17.52
#